data_AF-A0A1J3JK58-F1
#
_entry.id   AF-A0A1J3JK58-F1
#
_cell.length_a   1.000
_cell.length_b   1.000
_cell.length_c   1.000
_cell.angle_alpha   90.00
_cell.angle_beta   90.00
_cell.angle_gamma   90.00
#
_symmetry.space_group_name_H-M   'P 1'
#
loop_
_entity.id
_entity.type
_entity.pdbx_description
1 polymer ?
#
loop_
_entity_poly.entity_id
_entity_poly.type
_entity_poly.pdbx_seq_one_letter_code
_entity_poly.pdbx_strand_id
1 'polypeptide(L)'
;VEIGRVCLVNYGEEYGKVVIISDVVDQNRALVDAPDSTRKIVNFRRLALTDFKLDIPRLASKKVLNEKLAANDVMAKFQASSWGKKLAKQAAKANQNDFDRFK
;
A
#
# COMPACT_ATOMS: atom_id res chain seq x y z
N VAL A 1 -12.94 -4.79 -6.44
CA VAL A 1 -12.49 -4.51 -5.05
C VAL A 1 -12.79 -5.75 -4.24
N GLU A 2 -11.83 -6.24 -3.48
CA GLU A 2 -12.01 -7.43 -2.64
C GLU A 2 -11.17 -7.33 -1.37
N ILE A 3 -11.51 -8.15 -0.38
CA ILE A 3 -10.78 -8.23 0.89
C ILE A 3 -9.39 -8.83 0.64
N GLY A 4 -8.38 -8.29 1.32
CA GLY A 4 -6.98 -8.68 1.18
C GLY A 4 -6.26 -8.10 -0.04
N ARG A 5 -6.96 -7.32 -0.87
CA ARG A 5 -6.35 -6.61 -2.00
C ARG A 5 -5.36 -5.56 -1.50
N VAL A 6 -4.17 -5.57 -2.08
CA VAL A 6 -3.13 -4.59 -1.80
C VAL A 6 -3.34 -3.37 -2.68
N CYS A 7 -3.25 -2.20 -2.06
CA CYS A 7 -3.55 -0.92 -2.66
C CYS A 7 -2.41 0.05 -2.38
N LEU A 8 -2.25 1.04 -3.24
CA LEU A 8 -1.39 2.19 -3.04
C LEU A 8 -2.26 3.42 -2.78
N VAL A 9 -1.92 4.21 -1.77
CA VAL A 9 -2.56 5.52 -1.58
C VAL A 9 -2.04 6.48 -2.66
N ASN A 10 -2.95 7.01 -3.48
CA ASN A 10 -2.61 7.78 -4.67
C ASN A 10 -2.65 9.31 -4.49
N TYR A 11 -3.14 9.83 -3.35
CA TYR A 11 -3.05 11.24 -2.99
C TYR A 11 -3.24 11.48 -1.48
N GLY A 12 -2.85 12.66 -1.00
CA GLY A 12 -2.96 13.09 0.39
C GLY A 12 -1.68 12.87 1.20
N GLU A 13 -1.78 13.02 2.52
CA GLU A 13 -0.65 12.94 3.45
C GLU A 13 0.05 11.58 3.44
N GLU A 14 -0.65 10.52 3.03
CA GLU A 14 -0.13 9.16 2.96
C GLU A 14 0.19 8.70 1.54
N TYR A 15 0.36 9.65 0.61
CA TYR A 15 0.74 9.35 -0.75
C TYR A 15 1.92 8.37 -0.81
N GLY A 16 1.78 7.33 -1.62
CA GLY A 16 2.82 6.32 -1.81
C GLY A 16 2.87 5.22 -0.75
N LYS A 17 2.04 5.27 0.29
CA LYS A 17 1.93 4.18 1.27
C LYS A 17 1.15 3.00 0.71
N VAL A 18 1.68 1.79 0.93
CA VAL A 18 1.03 0.53 0.61
C VAL A 18 0.10 0.15 1.74
N VAL A 19 -1.13 -0.21 1.40
CA VAL A 19 -2.19 -0.52 2.35
C VAL A 19 -3.02 -1.70 1.88
N ILE A 20 -3.68 -2.42 2.79
CA ILE A 20 -4.48 -3.60 2.49
C ILE A 20 -5.95 -3.35 2.84
N ILE A 21 -6.87 -3.80 1.98
CA ILE A 21 -8.31 -3.73 2.25
C ILE A 21 -8.69 -4.85 3.23
N SER A 22 -9.12 -4.48 4.44
CA SER A 22 -9.59 -5.42 5.46
C SER A 22 -11.11 -5.65 5.41
N ASP A 23 -11.85 -4.65 4.95
CA ASP A 23 -13.29 -4.75 4.71
C ASP A 23 -13.79 -3.74 3.68
N VAL A 24 -14.95 -4.00 3.09
CA VAL A 24 -15.67 -3.06 2.23
C VAL A 24 -16.84 -2.49 3.04
N VAL A 25 -16.82 -1.18 3.28
CA VAL A 25 -17.85 -0.50 4.08
C VAL A 25 -19.08 -0.20 3.21
N ASP A 26 -18.83 0.37 2.03
CA ASP A 26 -19.86 0.68 1.03
C ASP A 26 -19.23 0.74 -0.37
N GLN A 27 -20.00 1.15 -1.38
CA GLN A 27 -19.55 1.24 -2.78
C GLN A 27 -18.34 2.17 -2.98
N ASN A 28 -18.17 3.17 -2.11
CA ASN A 28 -17.15 4.21 -2.24
C ASN A 28 -16.05 4.10 -1.19
N ARG A 29 -16.22 3.32 -0.12
CA ARG A 29 -15.30 3.28 1.02
C ARG A 29 -14.91 1.87 1.41
N ALA A 30 -13.62 1.70 1.73
CA ALA A 30 -13.06 0.50 2.33
C ALA A 30 -12.47 0.80 3.71
N LEU A 31 -12.51 -0.20 4.57
CA LEU A 31 -11.69 -0.25 5.77
C LEU A 31 -10.31 -0.78 5.38
N VAL A 32 -9.30 0.03 5.64
CA VAL A 32 -7.93 -0.20 5.21
C VAL A 32 -7.04 -0.40 6.44
N ASP A 33 -6.06 -1.30 6.33
CA ASP A 33 -5.09 -1.61 7.36
C ASP A 33 -3.66 -1.64 6.79
N ALA A 34 -2.69 -1.37 7.66
CA ALA A 34 -1.27 -1.48 7.37
C ALA A 34 -0.51 -1.77 8.69
N PRO A 35 0.66 -2.44 8.63
CA PRO A 35 1.42 -2.76 9.84
C PRO A 35 1.71 -1.52 10.72
N ASP A 36 2.12 -0.43 10.07
CA ASP A 36 2.59 0.80 10.73
C ASP A 36 1.49 1.84 10.95
N SER A 37 0.25 1.59 10.51
CA SER A 37 -0.84 2.57 10.59
C SER A 37 -2.07 1.99 11.27
N THR A 38 -2.85 2.83 11.95
CA THR A 38 -4.13 2.41 12.54
C THR A 38 -5.16 2.15 11.44
N ARG A 39 -6.10 1.25 11.72
CA ARG A 39 -7.21 0.96 10.81
C ARG A 39 -8.05 2.21 10.60
N LYS A 40 -8.40 2.47 9.35
CA LYS A 40 -9.23 3.62 8.99
C LYS A 40 -10.03 3.39 7.75
N ILE A 41 -11.09 4.18 7.62
CA ILE A 41 -11.95 4.17 6.45
C ILE A 41 -11.36 5.11 5.41
N VAL A 42 -11.19 4.61 4.19
CA VAL A 42 -10.63 5.34 3.06
C VAL A 42 -11.55 5.20 1.86
N ASN A 43 -11.73 6.29 1.10
CA ASN A 43 -12.52 6.28 -0.12
C ASN A 43 -11.72 5.60 -1.25
N PHE A 44 -12.35 4.76 -2.09
CA PHE A 44 -11.69 4.08 -3.21
C PHE A 44 -11.03 5.03 -4.20
N ARG A 45 -11.54 6.26 -4.32
CA ARG A 45 -10.89 7.30 -5.14
C ARG A 45 -9.46 7.62 -4.67
N ARG A 46 -9.14 7.36 -3.39
CA ARG A 46 -7.79 7.55 -2.81
C ARG A 46 -6.87 6.34 -2.97
N LEU A 47 -7.37 5.24 -3.55
CA LEU A 47 -6.68 3.97 -3.62
C LEU A 47 -6.45 3.59 -5.08
N ALA A 48 -5.20 3.33 -5.44
CA ALA A 48 -4.86 2.60 -6.65
C ALA A 48 -4.77 1.11 -6.31
N LEU A 49 -5.66 0.32 -6.88
CA LEU A 49 -5.68 -1.14 -6.69
C LEU A 49 -4.48 -1.75 -7.44
N THR A 50 -3.74 -2.64 -6.78
CA THR A 50 -2.64 -3.38 -7.41
C THR A 50 -3.06 -4.81 -7.72
N ASP A 51 -2.28 -5.55 -8.51
CA ASP A 51 -2.58 -6.93 -8.86
C ASP A 51 -2.36 -7.92 -7.70
N PHE A 52 -1.69 -7.49 -6.63
CA PHE A 52 -1.38 -8.33 -5.47
C PHE A 52 -2.59 -8.52 -4.55
N LYS A 53 -2.80 -9.77 -4.15
CA LYS A 53 -3.84 -10.17 -3.19
C LYS A 53 -3.22 -10.98 -2.06
N LEU A 54 -3.63 -10.67 -0.84
CA LEU A 54 -3.42 -11.49 0.33
C LEU A 54 -4.71 -12.26 0.65
N ASP A 55 -4.56 -13.52 1.01
CA ASP A 55 -5.68 -14.29 1.53
C ASP A 55 -5.81 -14.06 3.05
N ILE A 56 -6.78 -13.22 3.42
CA ILE A 56 -7.08 -12.84 4.80
C ILE A 56 -8.60 -12.91 5.04
N PRO A 57 -9.03 -13.29 6.25
CA PRO A 57 -10.44 -13.20 6.61
C PRO A 57 -10.89 -11.74 6.70
N ARG A 58 -12.21 -11.52 6.53
CA ARG A 58 -12.85 -10.23 6.78
C ARG A 58 -12.54 -9.76 8.20
N LEU A 59 -12.14 -8.50 8.38
CA LEU A 59 -11.77 -7.96 9.69
C LEU A 59 -10.65 -8.75 10.41
N ALA A 60 -9.72 -9.38 9.68
CA ALA A 60 -8.55 -10.05 10.25
C ALA A 60 -7.89 -9.19 11.34
N SER A 61 -7.34 -9.78 12.41
CA SER A 61 -6.60 -9.02 13.44
C SER A 61 -5.25 -8.53 12.91
N LYS A 62 -4.66 -7.49 13.52
CA LYS A 62 -3.35 -6.97 13.09
C LYS A 62 -2.24 -8.02 13.15
N LYS A 63 -2.32 -8.93 14.13
CA LYS A 63 -1.39 -10.05 14.26
C LYS A 63 -1.44 -10.94 13.02
N VAL A 64 -2.64 -11.36 12.61
CA VAL A 64 -2.86 -12.20 11.42
C VAL A 64 -2.41 -11.48 10.15
N LEU A 65 -2.70 -10.18 10.03
CA LEU A 65 -2.27 -9.38 8.88
C LEU A 65 -0.74 -9.35 8.76
N ASN A 66 -0.03 -9.07 9.86
CA ASN A 66 1.43 -9.01 9.87
C ASN A 66 2.06 -10.37 9.57
N GLU A 67 1.52 -11.46 10.13
CA GLU A 67 1.95 -12.83 9.82
C GLU A 67 1.80 -13.16 8.33
N LYS A 68 0.64 -12.82 7.74
CA LYS A 68 0.37 -13.07 6.31
C LYS A 68 1.19 -12.18 5.39
N LEU A 69 1.47 -10.95 5.80
CA LEU A 69 2.27 -10.00 5.04
C LEU A 69 3.74 -10.43 5.00
N ALA A 70 4.27 -10.89 6.14
CA ALA A 70 5.61 -11.47 6.24
C ALA A 70 5.71 -12.79 5.46
N ALA A 71 4.73 -13.69 5.58
CA ALA A 71 4.75 -14.98 4.89
C ALA A 71 4.73 -14.86 3.35
N ASN A 72 4.07 -13.83 2.81
CA ASN A 72 3.93 -13.65 1.36
C ASN A 72 4.95 -12.69 0.76
N ASP A 73 5.79 -12.06 1.59
CA ASP A 73 6.78 -11.04 1.21
C ASP A 73 6.23 -10.00 0.23
N VAL A 74 5.01 -9.51 0.53
CA VAL A 74 4.27 -8.61 -0.36
C VAL A 74 5.03 -7.30 -0.55
N MET A 75 5.72 -6.83 0.48
CA MET A 75 6.45 -5.58 0.41
C MET A 75 7.62 -5.69 -0.56
N ALA A 76 8.42 -6.76 -0.53
CA ALA A 76 9.50 -6.93 -1.51
C ALA A 76 8.95 -7.11 -2.93
N LYS A 77 7.86 -7.88 -3.10
CA LYS A 77 7.18 -8.03 -4.40
C LYS A 77 6.69 -6.68 -4.94
N PHE A 78 6.11 -5.85 -4.08
CA PHE A 78 5.68 -4.50 -4.44
C PHE A 78 6.87 -3.62 -4.82
N GLN A 79 7.96 -3.64 -4.07
CA GLN A 79 9.17 -2.87 -4.37
C GLN A 79 9.82 -3.31 -5.70
N ALA A 80 9.79 -4.60 -6.02
CA ALA A 80 10.28 -5.14 -7.29
C ALA A 80 9.38 -4.79 -8.49
N SER A 81 8.11 -4.49 -8.25
CA SER A 81 7.14 -4.13 -9.28
C SER A 81 7.48 -2.79 -9.96
N SER A 82 6.90 -2.55 -11.13
CA SER A 82 7.03 -1.27 -11.85
C SER A 82 6.55 -0.08 -11.01
N TRP A 83 5.51 -0.27 -10.19
CA TRP A 83 5.00 0.73 -9.26
C TRP A 83 6.04 1.10 -8.19
N GLY A 84 6.59 0.10 -7.49
CA GLY A 84 7.60 0.29 -6.46
C GLY A 84 8.86 0.98 -7.01
N LYS A 85 9.38 0.48 -8.13
CA LYS A 85 10.53 1.07 -8.82
C LYS A 85 10.30 2.53 -9.24
N LYS A 86 9.09 2.85 -9.73
CA LYS A 86 8.72 4.23 -10.09
C LYS A 86 8.72 5.14 -8.86
N LEU A 87 8.15 4.68 -7.75
CA LEU A 87 8.08 5.46 -6.52
C LEU A 87 9.49 5.67 -5.91
N ALA A 88 10.32 4.63 -5.91
CA ALA A 88 11.71 4.71 -5.46
C ALA A 88 12.54 5.69 -6.30
N LYS A 89 12.38 5.68 -7.63
CA LYS A 89 13.05 6.64 -8.53
C LYS A 89 12.61 8.08 -8.27
N GLN A 90 11.31 8.30 -8.02
CA GLN A 90 10.80 9.63 -7.66
C GLN A 90 11.38 10.11 -6.32
N ALA A 91 11.43 9.24 -5.31
CA ALA A 91 12.03 9.57 -4.02
C ALA A 91 13.53 9.88 -4.14
N ALA A 92 14.29 9.08 -4.89
CA ALA A 92 15.71 9.32 -5.14
C ALA A 92 15.95 10.68 -5.84
N LYS A 93 15.12 11.01 -6.84
CA LYS A 93 15.20 12.30 -7.55
C LYS A 93 14.87 13.48 -6.64
N ALA A 94 13.91 13.32 -5.73
CA ALA A 94 13.56 14.35 -4.75
C ALA A 94 14.69 14.62 -3.74
N ASN A 95 15.42 13.58 -3.34
CA ASN A 95 16.55 13.66 -2.42
C ASN A 95 17.87 14.08 -3.08
N GLN A 96 17.91 14.19 -4.41
CA GLN A 96 19.13 14.51 -5.14
C GLN A 96 19.51 15.98 -4.95
N ASN A 97 20.70 16.21 -4.40
CA ASN A 97 21.29 17.54 -4.23
C ASN A 97 21.88 18.04 -5.57
N ASP A 98 22.31 19.31 -5.59
CA ASP A 98 22.79 19.96 -6.82
C ASP A 98 24.06 19.29 -7.39
N PHE A 99 24.99 18.87 -6.53
CA PHE A 99 26.19 18.14 -6.96
C PHE A 99 25.86 16.79 -7.63
N ASP A 100 24.85 16.09 -7.14
CA ASP A 100 24.41 14.81 -7.72
C ASP A 100 23.65 15.00 -9.03
N ARG A 101 23.07 16.18 -9.30
CA ARG A 101 22.40 16.51 -10.58
C ARG A 101 23.37 16.93 -11.67
N PHE A 102 24.52 17.49 -11.30
CA PHE A 102 25.54 17.94 -12.24
C PHE A 102 26.35 16.78 -12.83
N LYS A 103 26.47 15.65 -12.12
CA LYS A 103 27.08 14.41 -12.61
C LYS A 103 26.19 13.71 -13.62
#